data_AF-A0A7X8DJD6-F1
#
_entry.id   AF-A0A7X8DJD6-F1
#
_cell.length_a   1.000
_cell.length_b   1.000
_cell.length_c   1.000
_cell.angle_alpha   90.00
_cell.angle_beta   90.00
_cell.angle_gamma   90.00
#
_symmetry.space_group_name_H-M   'P 1'
#
loop_
_entity.id
_entity.type
_entity.pdbx_description
1 polymer ?
#
loop_
_entity_poly.entity_id
_entity_poly.type
_entity_poly.pdbx_seq_one_letter_code
_entity_poly.pdbx_strand_id
1 'polypeptide(L)'
;KGAIRTAILYHHIHGEGIRPRGNSPYIGQDVFGSFSDDHFKYLSISDTNLIDGSNIEVTKTVRYNLVKKREDMPVILEAIKPGSNFSFSIDLKGNFDSRFDYFNPDGMKKILSMLNEFYLRGIEREIRELERNRTPDIYPIINIYHELRQDVLKMKQENNGAIIRIGAGKTFFENTIGIALANNDLKSMIARYNRRNEAKRDIENFPKTRTFELDGDRYSRVLGWIKIDL
;
A
#
# COMPACT_ATOMS: atom_id res chain seq x y z
N LYS A 1 0.16 2.87 -11.48
CA LYS A 1 1.57 2.43 -11.66
C LYS A 1 2.41 2.39 -10.37
N GLY A 2 2.58 3.48 -9.62
CA GLY A 2 3.50 3.50 -8.45
C GLY A 2 3.22 2.46 -7.36
N ALA A 3 1.94 2.20 -7.05
CA ALA A 3 1.52 1.16 -6.09
C ALA A 3 2.04 -0.24 -6.49
N ILE A 4 1.89 -0.59 -7.77
CA ILE A 4 2.36 -1.86 -8.32
C ILE A 4 3.88 -1.95 -8.25
N ARG A 5 4.57 -0.85 -8.55
CA ARG A 5 6.04 -0.79 -8.45
C ARG A 5 6.55 -1.13 -7.06
N THR A 6 5.95 -0.56 -6.02
CA THR A 6 6.36 -0.83 -4.63
C THR A 6 6.17 -2.30 -4.26
N ALA A 7 5.04 -2.91 -4.66
CA ALA A 7 4.76 -4.32 -4.36
C ALA A 7 5.71 -5.29 -5.09
N ILE A 8 6.00 -5.05 -6.36
CA ILE A 8 6.96 -5.86 -7.12
C ILE A 8 8.39 -5.65 -6.58
N LEU A 9 8.75 -4.43 -6.19
CA LEU A 9 10.04 -4.18 -5.54
C LEU A 9 10.17 -4.94 -4.22
N TYR A 10 9.09 -4.98 -3.43
CA TYR A 10 9.01 -5.79 -2.22
C TYR A 10 9.27 -7.28 -2.53
N HIS A 11 8.68 -7.84 -3.59
CA HIS A 11 8.92 -9.22 -3.99
C HIS A 11 10.41 -9.52 -4.25
N HIS A 12 11.12 -8.64 -4.97
CA HIS A 12 12.55 -8.82 -5.21
C HIS A 12 13.39 -8.72 -3.93
N ILE A 13 13.09 -7.76 -3.05
CA ILE A 13 13.88 -7.56 -1.82
C ILE A 13 13.61 -8.69 -0.82
N HIS A 14 12.34 -9.02 -0.60
CA HIS A 14 11.92 -9.97 0.43
C HIS A 14 11.95 -11.42 -0.08
N GLY A 15 11.41 -11.66 -1.29
CA GLY A 15 11.30 -13.00 -1.88
C GLY A 15 12.61 -13.51 -2.47
N GLU A 16 13.33 -12.67 -3.21
CA GLU A 16 14.63 -13.05 -3.82
C GLU A 16 15.83 -12.69 -2.94
N GLY A 17 15.63 -12.00 -1.81
CA GLY A 17 16.69 -11.64 -0.87
C GLY A 17 17.64 -10.54 -1.37
N ILE A 18 17.21 -9.73 -2.35
CA ILE A 18 18.05 -8.67 -2.91
C ILE A 18 18.27 -7.57 -1.88
N ARG A 19 19.54 -7.17 -1.74
CA ARG A 19 19.95 -6.05 -0.89
C ARG A 19 20.33 -4.86 -1.77
N PRO A 20 19.39 -3.95 -2.08
CA PRO A 20 19.71 -2.78 -2.88
C PRO A 20 20.71 -1.90 -2.12
N ARG A 21 21.69 -1.36 -2.85
CA ARG A 21 22.73 -0.47 -2.32
C ARG A 21 22.19 0.94 -2.10
N GLY A 22 21.05 1.27 -2.73
CA GLY A 22 20.39 2.56 -2.59
C GLY A 22 20.99 3.61 -3.52
N ASN A 23 21.37 3.21 -4.74
CA ASN A 23 21.92 4.13 -5.73
C ASN A 23 20.92 5.26 -6.07
N SER A 24 21.44 6.46 -6.29
CA SER A 24 20.66 7.61 -6.75
C SER A 24 20.08 7.33 -8.14
N PRO A 25 18.80 7.69 -8.42
CA PRO A 25 17.91 8.52 -7.60
C PRO A 25 16.90 7.76 -6.74
N TYR A 26 16.80 6.43 -6.82
CA TYR A 26 15.87 5.65 -6.00
C TYR A 26 16.32 4.19 -5.82
N ILE A 27 15.96 3.60 -4.68
CA ILE A 27 16.39 2.24 -4.26
C ILE A 27 16.06 1.15 -5.29
N GLY A 28 14.95 1.28 -6.03
CA GLY A 28 14.56 0.27 -7.01
C GLY A 28 15.39 0.26 -8.29
N GLN A 29 16.31 1.22 -8.48
CA GLN A 29 17.23 1.23 -9.63
C GLN A 29 18.12 -0.01 -9.65
N ASP A 30 18.53 -0.49 -8.48
CA ASP A 30 19.36 -1.70 -8.35
C ASP A 30 18.62 -2.98 -8.78
N VAL A 31 17.30 -2.90 -8.88
CA VAL A 31 16.43 -4.02 -9.28
C VAL A 31 16.00 -3.85 -10.73
N PHE A 32 15.44 -2.69 -11.08
CA PHE A 32 14.78 -2.50 -12.37
C PHE A 32 15.63 -1.76 -13.40
N GLY A 33 16.76 -1.17 -13.02
CA GLY A 33 17.57 -0.32 -13.90
C GLY A 33 17.27 1.17 -13.75
N SER A 34 18.12 1.98 -14.40
CA SER A 34 18.02 3.44 -14.48
C SER A 34 16.95 3.86 -15.50
N PHE A 35 16.66 5.15 -15.66
CA PHE A 35 15.57 5.64 -16.53
C PHE A 35 15.55 5.06 -17.96
N SER A 36 16.69 4.90 -18.63
CA SER A 36 16.79 4.32 -19.98
C SER A 36 16.50 2.81 -20.01
N ASP A 37 16.89 2.12 -18.94
CA ASP A 37 16.93 0.67 -18.84
C ASP A 37 15.92 0.13 -17.83
N ASP A 38 14.97 0.96 -17.40
CA ASP A 38 13.97 0.63 -16.39
C ASP A 38 13.00 -0.42 -16.94
N HIS A 39 13.04 -1.62 -16.39
CA HIS A 39 12.20 -2.75 -16.79
C HIS A 39 10.70 -2.44 -16.61
N PHE A 40 10.33 -1.49 -15.75
CA PHE A 40 8.94 -1.02 -15.66
C PHE A 40 8.42 -0.29 -16.90
N LYS A 41 9.26 -0.03 -17.92
CA LYS A 41 8.79 0.44 -19.23
C LYS A 41 7.94 -0.60 -19.97
N TYR A 42 8.13 -1.88 -19.65
CA TYR A 42 7.36 -2.99 -20.23
C TYR A 42 5.99 -3.22 -19.56
N LEU A 43 5.67 -2.45 -18.52
CA LEU A 43 4.36 -2.40 -17.87
C LEU A 43 3.72 -1.03 -18.13
N SER A 44 2.78 -1.00 -19.07
CA SER A 44 1.95 0.16 -19.35
C SER A 44 0.65 0.06 -18.57
N ILE A 45 0.20 1.17 -18.01
CA ILE A 45 -1.10 1.26 -17.33
C ILE A 45 -1.74 2.54 -17.84
N SER A 46 -2.94 2.43 -18.41
CA SER A 46 -3.70 3.59 -18.85
C SER A 46 -4.21 4.40 -17.66
N ASP A 47 -4.57 5.64 -17.90
CA ASP A 47 -5.49 6.34 -17.01
C ASP A 47 -6.85 5.63 -17.00
N THR A 48 -7.63 5.85 -15.96
CA THR A 48 -8.99 5.32 -15.87
C THR A 48 -9.93 6.10 -16.77
N ASN A 49 -11.10 5.54 -17.07
CA ASN A 49 -12.22 6.34 -17.55
C ASN A 49 -12.61 7.44 -16.55
N LEU A 50 -13.27 8.49 -17.05
CA LEU A 50 -13.83 9.55 -16.20
C LEU A 50 -14.89 8.96 -15.27
N ILE A 51 -14.90 9.46 -14.04
CA ILE A 51 -15.89 9.11 -13.04
C ILE A 51 -17.03 10.14 -13.06
N ASP A 52 -18.28 9.66 -12.92
CA ASP A 52 -19.43 10.53 -12.70
C ASP A 52 -19.25 11.30 -11.37
N GLY A 53 -19.52 12.60 -11.37
CA GLY A 53 -19.52 13.44 -10.17
C GLY A 53 -20.46 12.93 -9.08
N SER A 54 -21.50 12.15 -9.43
CA SER A 54 -22.37 11.48 -8.47
C SER A 54 -21.64 10.47 -7.57
N ASN A 55 -20.48 9.97 -8.01
CA ASN A 55 -19.60 9.07 -7.26
C ASN A 55 -18.51 9.79 -6.46
N ILE A 56 -18.53 11.13 -6.43
CA ILE A 56 -17.66 11.94 -5.59
C ILE A 56 -18.42 12.29 -4.31
N GLU A 57 -17.74 12.21 -3.17
CA GLU A 57 -18.24 12.65 -1.87
C GLU A 57 -17.25 13.59 -1.18
N VAL A 58 -17.78 14.53 -0.39
CA VAL A 58 -16.99 15.32 0.54
C VAL A 58 -16.96 14.56 1.86
N THR A 59 -15.76 14.18 2.30
CA THR A 59 -15.56 13.40 3.52
C THR A 59 -14.69 14.14 4.53
N LYS A 60 -14.92 13.84 5.81
CA LYS A 60 -14.15 14.35 6.95
C LYS A 60 -13.21 13.26 7.42
N THR A 61 -11.92 13.57 7.46
CA THR A 61 -10.90 12.64 7.93
C THR A 61 -10.14 13.19 9.12
N VAL A 62 -9.63 12.30 9.96
CA VAL A 62 -8.83 12.64 11.13
C VAL A 62 -7.56 11.82 11.16
N ARG A 63 -6.55 12.37 11.82
CA ARG A 63 -5.32 11.66 12.14
C ARG A 63 -5.40 11.11 13.55
N TYR A 64 -5.82 9.86 13.68
CA TYR A 64 -5.92 9.18 14.97
C TYR A 64 -4.56 8.67 15.44
N ASN A 65 -4.17 9.00 16.67
CA ASN A 65 -2.94 8.54 17.29
C ASN A 65 -3.19 7.28 18.13
N LEU A 66 -2.66 6.14 17.69
CA LEU A 66 -2.84 4.85 18.34
C LEU A 66 -2.30 4.81 19.77
N VAL A 67 -1.27 5.58 20.10
CA VAL A 67 -0.69 5.59 21.46
C VAL A 67 -1.45 6.53 22.37
N LYS A 68 -1.73 7.76 21.90
CA LYS A 68 -2.40 8.80 22.68
C LYS A 68 -3.92 8.65 22.75
N LYS A 69 -4.51 7.75 21.95
CA LYS A 69 -5.96 7.52 21.84
C LYS A 69 -6.75 8.80 21.55
N ARG A 70 -6.21 9.63 20.67
CA ARG A 70 -6.82 10.92 20.30
C ARG A 70 -6.53 11.24 18.85
N GLU A 71 -7.44 11.99 18.27
CA GLU A 71 -7.32 12.55 16.93
C GLU A 71 -6.74 13.97 16.93
N ASP A 72 -6.16 14.35 15.80
CA ASP A 72 -5.84 15.74 15.49
C ASP A 72 -7.04 16.44 14.80
N MET A 73 -6.88 17.71 14.46
CA MET A 73 -7.91 18.50 13.75
C MET A 73 -8.38 17.78 12.47
N PRO A 74 -9.70 17.66 12.24
CA PRO A 74 -10.23 17.06 11.04
C PRO A 74 -9.85 17.82 9.76
N VAL A 75 -9.68 17.08 8.67
CA VAL A 75 -9.40 17.58 7.32
C VAL A 75 -10.54 17.15 6.41
N ILE A 76 -11.11 18.12 5.71
CA ILE A 76 -12.13 17.89 4.69
C ILE A 76 -11.45 17.62 3.35
N LEU A 77 -11.89 16.58 2.65
CA LEU A 77 -11.38 16.23 1.33
C LEU A 77 -12.49 15.70 0.43
N GLU A 78 -12.30 15.85 -0.89
CA GLU A 78 -13.10 15.16 -1.90
C GLU A 78 -12.54 13.76 -2.12
N ALA A 79 -13.40 12.75 -2.08
CA ALA A 79 -13.07 11.34 -2.27
C ALA A 79 -14.02 10.66 -3.24
N ILE A 80 -13.59 9.53 -3.78
CA ILE A 80 -14.45 8.63 -4.55
C ILE A 80 -15.21 7.74 -3.57
N LYS A 81 -16.53 7.66 -3.73
CA LYS A 81 -17.42 6.84 -2.90
C LYS A 81 -17.05 5.35 -2.99
N PRO A 82 -17.10 4.60 -1.88
CA PRO A 82 -16.99 3.15 -1.92
C PRO A 82 -18.01 2.50 -2.85
N GLY A 83 -17.61 1.43 -3.53
CA GLY A 83 -18.46 0.72 -4.51
C GLY A 83 -18.48 1.34 -5.92
N SER A 84 -17.78 2.46 -6.12
CA SER A 84 -17.57 3.03 -7.47
C SER A 84 -16.68 2.13 -8.31
N ASN A 85 -17.05 1.95 -9.59
CA ASN A 85 -16.30 1.12 -10.54
C ASN A 85 -15.67 1.97 -11.64
N PHE A 86 -14.45 1.60 -12.05
CA PHE A 86 -13.71 2.21 -13.13
C PHE A 86 -12.91 1.15 -13.88
N SER A 87 -12.61 1.45 -15.14
CA SER A 87 -11.86 0.59 -16.04
C SER A 87 -10.57 1.28 -16.46
N PHE A 88 -9.52 0.48 -16.60
CA PHE A 88 -8.22 0.87 -17.11
C PHE A 88 -7.58 -0.35 -17.78
N SER A 89 -6.59 -0.17 -18.63
CA SER A 89 -5.84 -1.25 -19.24
C SER A 89 -4.47 -1.42 -18.59
N ILE A 90 -3.99 -2.67 -18.55
CA ILE A 90 -2.61 -3.02 -18.24
C ILE A 90 -2.05 -3.74 -19.47
N ASP A 91 -1.01 -3.19 -20.09
CA ASP A 91 -0.30 -3.85 -21.19
C ASP A 91 1.08 -4.30 -20.73
N LEU A 92 1.38 -5.57 -20.99
CA LEU A 92 2.66 -6.21 -20.72
C LEU A 92 3.37 -6.48 -22.05
N LYS A 93 4.56 -5.90 -22.23
CA LYS A 93 5.29 -5.88 -23.52
C LYS A 93 6.71 -6.46 -23.42
N GLY A 94 7.02 -7.12 -22.31
CA GLY A 94 8.32 -7.73 -22.08
C GLY A 94 8.54 -8.96 -22.95
N ASN A 95 9.81 -9.31 -23.13
CA ASN A 95 10.25 -10.58 -23.70
C ASN A 95 11.46 -11.06 -22.90
N PHE A 96 11.20 -11.50 -21.67
CA PHE A 96 12.21 -11.92 -20.72
C PHE A 96 12.13 -13.42 -20.48
N ASP A 97 13.28 -14.10 -20.54
CA ASP A 97 13.36 -15.55 -20.32
C ASP A 97 13.42 -15.95 -18.84
N SER A 98 13.64 -14.98 -17.94
CA SER A 98 13.84 -15.20 -16.50
C SER A 98 13.41 -13.97 -15.70
N ARG A 99 13.62 -13.96 -14.37
CA ARG A 99 13.48 -12.91 -13.32
C ARG A 99 12.39 -11.82 -13.49
N PHE A 100 12.31 -11.19 -14.64
CA PHE A 100 11.33 -10.18 -15.06
C PHE A 100 10.25 -10.72 -16.02
N ASP A 101 10.14 -12.04 -16.17
CA ASP A 101 9.17 -12.72 -17.04
C ASP A 101 7.70 -12.36 -16.75
N TYR A 102 7.41 -11.83 -15.56
CA TYR A 102 6.10 -11.29 -15.21
C TYR A 102 5.73 -10.01 -15.99
N PHE A 103 6.67 -9.39 -16.72
CA PHE A 103 6.39 -8.33 -17.69
C PHE A 103 6.07 -8.85 -19.09
N ASN A 104 6.11 -10.16 -19.33
CA ASN A 104 5.69 -10.75 -20.61
C ASN A 104 4.16 -10.74 -20.74
N PRO A 105 3.59 -10.89 -21.96
CA PRO A 105 2.14 -10.81 -22.20
C PRO A 105 1.27 -11.73 -21.32
N ASP A 106 1.78 -12.86 -20.86
CA ASP A 106 1.13 -13.84 -19.99
C ASP A 106 1.42 -13.64 -18.49
N GLY A 107 2.26 -12.65 -18.15
CA GLY A 107 2.78 -12.41 -16.81
C GLY A 107 1.79 -11.83 -15.80
N MET A 108 0.57 -11.46 -16.22
CA MET A 108 -0.39 -10.73 -15.37
C MET A 108 -0.72 -11.47 -14.08
N LYS A 109 -0.93 -12.80 -14.14
CA LYS A 109 -1.18 -13.62 -12.95
C LYS A 109 -0.04 -13.57 -11.92
N LYS A 110 1.21 -13.49 -12.39
CA LYS A 110 2.38 -13.33 -11.49
C LYS A 110 2.36 -11.98 -10.81
N ILE A 111 2.04 -10.91 -11.55
CA ILE A 111 1.89 -9.56 -10.99
C ILE A 111 0.79 -9.54 -9.92
N LEU A 112 -0.39 -10.10 -10.19
CA LEU A 112 -1.48 -10.17 -9.22
C LEU A 112 -1.08 -10.91 -7.94
N SER A 113 -0.38 -12.03 -8.08
CA SER A 113 0.14 -12.78 -6.93
C SER A 113 1.10 -11.93 -6.08
N MET A 114 2.03 -11.20 -6.71
CA MET A 114 2.97 -10.31 -6.02
C MET A 114 2.24 -9.16 -5.30
N LEU A 115 1.21 -8.59 -5.93
CA LEU A 115 0.38 -7.55 -5.33
C LEU A 115 -0.33 -8.06 -4.07
N ASN A 116 -1.06 -9.17 -4.19
CA ASN A 116 -1.80 -9.75 -3.08
C ASN A 116 -0.87 -10.15 -1.93
N GLU A 117 0.33 -10.68 -2.21
CA GLU A 117 1.29 -10.98 -1.14
C GLU A 117 1.71 -9.71 -0.37
N PHE A 118 2.10 -8.66 -1.09
CA PHE A 118 2.53 -7.41 -0.47
C PHE A 118 1.43 -6.78 0.39
N TYR A 119 0.23 -6.65 -0.16
CA TYR A 119 -0.88 -6.01 0.53
C TYR A 119 -1.43 -6.87 1.68
N LEU A 120 -1.43 -8.21 1.56
CA LEU A 120 -1.78 -9.10 2.66
C LEU A 120 -0.87 -8.87 3.87
N ARG A 121 0.46 -8.80 3.65
CA ARG A 121 1.39 -8.53 4.76
C ARG A 121 1.19 -7.16 5.38
N GLY A 122 0.89 -6.15 4.57
CA GLY A 122 0.54 -4.81 5.04
C GLY A 122 -0.71 -4.83 5.94
N ILE A 123 -1.76 -5.50 5.49
CA ILE A 123 -3.03 -5.66 6.23
C ILE A 123 -2.80 -6.43 7.53
N GLU A 124 -2.10 -7.56 7.51
CA GLU A 124 -1.83 -8.36 8.72
C GLU A 124 -0.98 -7.59 9.74
N ARG A 125 -0.02 -6.78 9.26
CA ARG A 125 0.71 -5.86 10.12
C ARG A 125 -0.23 -4.83 10.75
N GLU A 126 -1.10 -4.23 9.96
CA GLU A 126 -2.03 -3.21 10.42
C GLU A 126 -3.04 -3.73 11.44
N ILE A 127 -3.62 -4.91 11.20
CA ILE A 127 -4.48 -5.61 12.17
C ILE A 127 -3.74 -5.76 13.51
N ARG A 128 -2.51 -6.28 13.50
CA ARG A 128 -1.72 -6.44 14.74
C ARG A 128 -1.53 -5.13 15.50
N GLU A 129 -1.24 -4.04 14.79
CA GLU A 129 -1.04 -2.73 15.41
C GLU A 129 -2.34 -2.14 15.98
N LEU A 130 -3.46 -2.29 15.28
CA LEU A 130 -4.76 -1.82 15.73
C LEU A 130 -5.28 -2.63 16.92
N GLU A 131 -5.16 -3.96 16.88
CA GLU A 131 -5.56 -4.88 17.95
C GLU A 131 -4.75 -4.65 19.22
N ARG A 132 -3.43 -4.43 19.10
CA ARG A 132 -2.57 -4.06 20.24
C ARG A 132 -3.01 -2.74 20.89
N ASN A 133 -3.65 -1.88 20.11
CA ASN A 133 -4.09 -0.54 20.51
C ASN A 133 -5.62 -0.41 20.61
N ARG A 134 -6.31 -1.54 20.74
CA ARG A 134 -7.76 -1.65 20.66
C ARG A 134 -8.48 -0.76 21.69
N THR A 135 -9.40 0.06 21.20
CA THR A 135 -10.40 0.82 21.98
C THR A 135 -11.77 0.64 21.31
N PRO A 136 -12.89 0.73 22.07
CA PRO A 136 -14.23 0.56 21.49
C PRO A 136 -14.48 1.39 20.23
N ASP A 137 -13.98 2.63 20.21
CA ASP A 137 -14.18 3.55 19.10
C ASP A 137 -13.60 3.03 17.78
N ILE A 138 -12.46 2.33 17.81
CA ILE A 138 -11.77 1.87 16.59
C ILE A 138 -12.15 0.45 16.17
N TYR A 139 -13.10 -0.20 16.85
CA TYR A 139 -13.56 -1.55 16.48
C TYR A 139 -14.08 -1.63 15.04
N PRO A 140 -14.86 -0.66 14.52
CA PRO A 140 -15.29 -0.68 13.13
C PRO A 140 -14.10 -0.72 12.16
N ILE A 141 -13.03 0.02 12.45
CA ILE A 141 -11.82 0.04 11.62
C ILE A 141 -11.09 -1.31 11.66
N ILE A 142 -11.00 -1.94 12.82
CA ILE A 142 -10.40 -3.28 12.97
C ILE A 142 -11.16 -4.30 12.12
N ASN A 143 -12.50 -4.27 12.15
CA ASN A 143 -13.34 -5.17 11.36
C ASN A 143 -13.12 -5.00 9.86
N ILE A 144 -13.03 -3.75 9.37
CA ILE A 144 -12.73 -3.48 7.95
C ILE A 144 -11.43 -4.15 7.51
N TYR A 145 -10.38 -4.11 8.34
CA TYR A 145 -9.12 -4.77 7.98
C TYR A 145 -9.21 -6.30 8.00
N HIS A 146 -10.01 -6.88 8.91
CA HIS A 146 -10.26 -8.32 8.89
C HIS A 146 -11.05 -8.74 7.65
N GLU A 147 -12.05 -7.96 7.22
CA GLU A 147 -12.78 -8.19 5.97
C GLU A 147 -11.85 -8.09 4.76
N LEU A 148 -11.06 -7.02 4.65
CA LEU A 148 -10.05 -6.85 3.60
C LEU A 148 -9.07 -8.03 3.55
N ARG A 149 -8.65 -8.57 4.71
CA ARG A 149 -7.79 -9.76 4.75
C ARG A 149 -8.47 -10.96 4.11
N GLN A 150 -9.74 -11.20 4.39
CA GLN A 150 -10.47 -12.32 3.77
C GLN A 150 -10.61 -12.11 2.26
N ASP A 151 -10.90 -10.89 1.82
CA ASP A 151 -11.02 -10.59 0.39
C ASP A 151 -9.69 -10.82 -0.34
N VAL A 152 -8.56 -10.38 0.21
CA VAL A 152 -7.23 -10.65 -0.38
C VAL A 152 -6.95 -12.15 -0.47
N LEU A 153 -7.27 -12.91 0.58
CA LEU A 153 -7.05 -14.36 0.60
C LEU A 153 -7.88 -15.06 -0.47
N LYS A 154 -9.14 -14.66 -0.63
CA LYS A 154 -10.03 -15.16 -1.69
C LYS A 154 -9.47 -14.84 -3.08
N MET A 155 -9.11 -13.59 -3.34
CA MET A 155 -8.56 -13.19 -4.64
C MET A 155 -7.22 -13.87 -4.96
N LYS A 156 -6.40 -14.13 -3.94
CA LYS A 156 -5.16 -14.90 -4.08
C LYS A 156 -5.44 -16.35 -4.46
N GLN A 157 -6.47 -16.97 -3.89
CA GLN A 157 -6.88 -18.34 -4.22
C GLN A 157 -7.45 -18.44 -5.64
N GLU A 158 -8.30 -17.49 -6.03
CA GLU A 158 -8.93 -17.46 -7.35
C GLU A 158 -7.97 -16.98 -8.46
N ASN A 159 -6.94 -16.22 -8.09
CA ASN A 159 -5.93 -15.65 -8.98
C ASN A 159 -6.52 -14.88 -10.18
N ASN A 160 -7.62 -14.16 -9.92
CA ASN A 160 -8.44 -13.41 -10.87
C ASN A 160 -8.41 -11.89 -10.62
N GLY A 161 -7.63 -11.43 -9.64
CA GLY A 161 -7.50 -10.02 -9.35
C GLY A 161 -6.60 -9.74 -8.16
N ALA A 162 -6.60 -8.49 -7.70
CA ALA A 162 -5.81 -8.08 -6.55
C ALA A 162 -6.46 -6.93 -5.77
N ILE A 163 -6.16 -6.86 -4.48
CA ILE A 163 -6.51 -5.70 -3.65
C ILE A 163 -5.26 -4.86 -3.46
N ILE A 164 -5.38 -3.58 -3.76
CA ILE A 164 -4.30 -2.62 -3.63
C ILE A 164 -4.78 -1.38 -2.88
N ARG A 165 -3.82 -0.63 -2.34
CA ARG A 165 -4.07 0.68 -1.74
C ARG A 165 -3.44 1.77 -2.58
N ILE A 166 -4.18 2.87 -2.83
CA ILE A 166 -3.73 4.06 -3.56
C ILE A 166 -4.10 5.36 -2.85
N GLY A 167 -3.59 6.49 -3.36
CA GLY A 167 -3.95 7.83 -2.90
C GLY A 167 -3.55 8.14 -1.45
N ALA A 168 -4.31 9.06 -0.84
CA ALA A 168 -4.06 9.62 0.49
C ALA A 168 -4.21 8.61 1.64
N GLY A 169 -4.79 7.45 1.38
CA GLY A 169 -4.92 6.38 2.37
C GLY A 169 -3.63 5.61 2.65
N LYS A 170 -2.66 5.62 1.72
CA LYS A 170 -1.41 4.90 1.90
C LYS A 170 -0.64 5.39 3.13
N THR A 171 -0.12 4.47 3.91
CA THR A 171 0.78 4.76 5.03
C THR A 171 2.24 4.73 4.57
N PHE A 172 3.17 4.80 5.52
CA PHE A 172 4.59 4.57 5.25
C PHE A 172 4.84 3.22 4.58
N PHE A 173 4.12 2.16 4.97
CA PHE A 173 4.42 0.80 4.54
C PHE A 173 3.97 0.48 3.12
N GLU A 174 2.90 1.12 2.62
CA GLU A 174 2.47 0.96 1.22
C GLU A 174 3.20 1.92 0.26
N ASN A 175 3.84 2.97 0.80
CA ASN A 175 4.64 3.92 0.01
C ASN A 175 6.13 3.57 -0.03
N THR A 176 6.58 2.60 0.76
CA THR A 176 8.00 2.26 0.90
C THR A 176 8.21 0.74 0.91
N ILE A 177 9.47 0.33 0.94
CA ILE A 177 9.87 -1.07 1.15
C ILE A 177 9.96 -1.45 2.63
N GLY A 178 9.39 -0.64 3.54
CA GLY A 178 9.49 -0.86 4.99
C GLY A 178 8.94 -2.21 5.44
N ILE A 179 8.01 -2.81 4.69
CA ILE A 179 7.47 -4.17 4.95
C ILE A 179 8.55 -5.25 4.78
N ALA A 180 9.55 -5.03 3.91
CA ALA A 180 10.64 -5.97 3.68
C ALA A 180 11.73 -5.92 4.77
N LEU A 181 11.71 -4.90 5.65
CA LEU A 181 12.74 -4.75 6.68
C LEU A 181 12.41 -5.62 7.89
N ALA A 182 13.43 -6.23 8.48
CA ALA A 182 13.29 -6.81 9.81
C ALA A 182 12.96 -5.71 10.83
N ASN A 183 12.21 -6.05 11.89
CA ASN A 183 11.79 -5.07 12.89
C ASN A 183 12.97 -4.29 13.50
N ASN A 184 14.10 -4.97 13.76
CA ASN A 184 15.30 -4.33 14.31
C ASN A 184 15.96 -3.36 13.32
N ASP A 185 15.93 -3.66 12.02
CA ASP A 185 16.49 -2.79 10.98
C ASP A 185 15.64 -1.53 10.83
N LEU A 186 14.31 -1.67 10.82
CA LEU A 186 13.39 -0.54 10.79
C LEU A 186 13.59 0.37 12.01
N LYS A 187 13.66 -0.20 13.22
CA LYS A 187 13.92 0.55 14.45
C LYS A 187 15.27 1.28 14.41
N SER A 188 16.32 0.60 13.96
CA SER A 188 17.66 1.17 13.83
C SER A 188 17.70 2.32 12.83
N MET A 189 17.00 2.17 11.70
CA MET A 189 16.83 3.23 10.71
C MET A 189 16.14 4.44 11.32
N ILE A 190 15.00 4.26 11.99
CA ILE A 190 14.26 5.35 12.64
C ILE A 190 15.13 6.05 13.69
N ALA A 191 15.84 5.28 14.53
CA ALA A 191 16.75 5.83 15.54
C ALA A 191 17.89 6.66 14.91
N ARG A 192 18.40 6.25 13.75
CA ARG A 192 19.40 7.02 12.99
C ARG A 192 18.84 8.37 12.53
N TYR A 193 17.66 8.38 11.93
CA TYR A 193 16.99 9.62 11.50
C TYR A 193 16.68 10.55 12.67
N ASN A 194 16.22 10.00 13.79
CA ASN A 194 15.97 10.78 15.01
C ASN A 194 17.25 11.43 15.56
N ARG A 195 18.38 10.70 15.60
CA ARG A 195 19.67 11.24 16.08
C ARG A 195 20.20 12.38 15.22
N ARG A 196 19.90 12.38 13.92
CA ARG A 196 20.28 13.45 12.99
C ARG A 196 19.34 14.65 13.02
N ASN A 197 18.33 14.65 13.90
CA ASN A 197 17.26 15.65 13.94
C ASN A 197 16.50 15.82 12.61
N GLU A 198 16.58 14.84 11.70
CA GLU A 198 15.86 14.86 10.42
C GLU A 198 14.36 14.55 10.62
N ALA A 199 14.02 13.82 11.70
CA ALA A 199 12.64 13.56 12.11
C ALA A 199 12.54 13.29 13.62
N LYS A 200 11.34 13.38 14.19
CA LYS A 200 11.04 12.92 15.55
C LYS A 200 9.96 11.84 15.50
N ARG A 201 10.37 10.59 15.26
CA ARG A 201 9.47 9.44 15.11
C ARG A 201 9.51 8.54 16.36
N ASP A 202 8.37 7.93 16.66
CA ASP A 202 8.25 6.95 17.73
C ASP A 202 8.82 5.60 17.27
N ILE A 203 9.92 5.15 17.84
CA ILE A 203 10.64 3.94 17.37
C ILE A 203 9.79 2.68 17.60
N GLU A 204 9.06 2.63 18.70
CA GLU A 204 8.31 1.44 19.11
C GLU A 204 6.97 1.31 18.39
N ASN A 205 6.34 2.44 18.08
CA ASN A 205 5.00 2.47 17.52
C ASN A 205 4.98 3.11 16.12
N PHE A 206 6.03 2.96 15.30
CA PHE A 206 6.08 3.62 13.99
C PHE A 206 5.24 2.90 12.91
N PRO A 207 4.47 3.64 12.08
CA PRO A 207 3.91 4.96 12.36
C PRO A 207 2.82 4.82 13.41
N LYS A 208 2.66 5.82 14.29
CA LYS A 208 1.65 5.76 15.37
C LYS A 208 0.31 6.36 14.99
N THR A 209 0.24 6.98 13.83
CA THR A 209 -0.92 7.73 13.37
C THR A 209 -1.58 6.99 12.23
N ARG A 210 -2.91 7.00 12.19
CA ARG A 210 -3.75 6.50 11.09
C ARG A 210 -4.70 7.57 10.61
N THR A 211 -5.02 7.52 9.32
CA THR A 211 -6.07 8.36 8.75
C THR A 211 -7.36 7.56 8.77
N PHE A 212 -8.34 8.04 9.53
CA PHE A 212 -9.68 7.49 9.58
C PHE A 212 -10.66 8.50 9.01
N GLU A 213 -11.69 7.99 8.37
CA GLU A 213 -12.85 8.76 7.99
C GLU A 213 -13.87 8.78 9.14
N LEU A 214 -14.54 9.91 9.29
CA LEU A 214 -15.63 10.12 10.23
C LEU A 214 -16.98 10.10 9.52
N ASP A 215 -17.90 9.32 10.04
CA ASP A 215 -19.34 9.46 9.81
C ASP A 215 -19.98 10.03 11.08
N GLY A 216 -20.34 11.32 11.03
CA GLY A 216 -20.63 12.11 12.23
C GLY A 216 -19.42 12.15 13.17
N ASP A 217 -19.57 11.51 14.33
CA ASP A 217 -18.53 11.40 15.38
C ASP A 217 -17.92 10.00 15.47
N ARG A 218 -18.22 9.09 14.54
CA ARG A 218 -17.75 7.71 14.56
C ARG A 218 -16.72 7.45 13.48
N TYR A 219 -15.66 6.70 13.83
CA TYR A 219 -14.73 6.17 12.83
C TYR A 219 -15.44 5.11 11.99
N SER A 220 -15.55 5.37 10.69
CA SER A 220 -16.38 4.56 9.80
C SER A 220 -15.59 3.87 8.70
N ARG A 221 -14.56 4.51 8.14
CA ARG A 221 -13.83 4.00 6.97
C ARG A 221 -12.34 4.30 7.01
N VAL A 222 -11.62 3.64 6.11
CA VAL A 222 -10.21 3.92 5.77
C VAL A 222 -10.09 4.18 4.28
N LEU A 223 -9.27 5.16 3.93
CA LEU A 223 -9.15 5.57 2.53
C LEU A 223 -8.29 4.62 1.69
N GLY A 224 -8.59 4.61 0.39
CA GLY A 224 -7.65 4.26 -0.68
C GLY A 224 -7.58 2.80 -1.06
N TRP A 225 -8.38 1.91 -0.46
CA TRP A 225 -8.44 0.50 -0.87
C TRP A 225 -9.24 0.34 -2.16
N ILE A 226 -8.69 -0.43 -3.09
CA ILE A 226 -9.27 -0.73 -4.41
C ILE A 226 -9.15 -2.22 -4.66
N LYS A 227 -10.23 -2.79 -5.19
CA LYS A 227 -10.27 -4.13 -5.77
C LYS A 227 -10.07 -4.02 -7.28
N ILE A 228 -9.12 -4.78 -7.82
CA ILE A 228 -8.89 -4.94 -9.25
C ILE A 228 -9.38 -6.34 -9.62
N ASP A 229 -10.35 -6.42 -10.51
CA ASP A 229 -10.84 -7.66 -11.12
C ASP A 229 -10.37 -7.71 -12.59
N LEU A 230 -9.96 -8.88 -13.08
CA LEU A 230 -9.60 -9.13 -14.48
C LEU A 230 -10.82 -9.47 -15.35
#